data_AF-A0A7S2LAC0-F1
#
_entry.id   AF-A0A7S2LAC0-F1
#
_cell.length_a   1.000
_cell.length_b   1.000
_cell.length_c   1.000
_cell.angle_alpha   90.00
_cell.angle_beta   90.00
_cell.angle_gamma   90.00
#
_symmetry.space_group_name_H-M   'P 1'
#
loop_
_entity.id
_entity.type
_entity.pdbx_description
1 polymer ?
#
loop_
_entity_poly.entity_id
_entity_poly.type
_entity_poly.pdbx_seq_one_letter_code
_entity_poly.pdbx_strand_id
1 'polypeptide(L)'
;MKMDFVDFVAMMHFLGELGGTGGCVPTMTRMSTAADRTFSGMDDRLEHYRALVGSMTPEERATPNLWFATDGTAEVRMNRVSAEAAVNHADVEQFLLDFRVMREMLGKLASGWSMDELTRKMMLARAEDEFRTAPRAGRRKLKKATRGEKGSGNKEWMEL
;
A
#
# COMPACT_ATOMS: atom_id res chain seq x y z
N MET A 1 -1.24 17.03 7.15
CA MET A 1 -0.28 16.26 7.98
C MET A 1 1.06 16.26 7.26
N LYS A 2 2.13 16.69 7.92
CA LYS A 2 3.49 16.61 7.38
C LYS A 2 4.08 15.30 7.92
N MET A 3 4.43 14.39 7.01
CA MET A 3 5.12 13.14 7.31
C MET A 3 6.40 13.17 6.50
N ASP A 4 7.51 12.81 7.13
CA ASP A 4 8.80 12.68 6.48
C ASP A 4 9.14 11.21 6.20
N PHE A 5 10.28 10.94 5.55
CA PHE A 5 10.66 9.55 5.23
C PHE A 5 11.10 8.74 6.45
N VAL A 6 11.54 9.39 7.53
CA VAL A 6 11.93 8.71 8.76
C VAL A 6 10.69 8.24 9.52
N ASP A 7 9.69 9.12 9.63
CA ASP A 7 8.36 8.81 10.19
C ASP A 7 7.72 7.63 9.45
N PHE A 8 7.85 7.62 8.11
CA PHE A 8 7.34 6.55 7.28
C PHE A 8 7.98 5.20 7.59
N VAL A 9 9.31 5.13 7.69
CA VAL A 9 10.01 3.88 8.03
C VAL A 9 9.67 3.43 9.45
N ALA A 10 9.54 4.36 10.39
CA ALA A 10 9.11 4.05 11.75
C ALA A 10 7.67 3.50 11.80
N MET A 11 6.75 4.09 11.02
CA MET A 11 5.38 3.61 10.87
C MET A 11 5.35 2.21 10.25
N MET A 12 6.18 1.95 9.24
CA MET A 12 6.30 0.63 8.62
C MET A 12 6.82 -0.41 9.59
N HIS A 13 7.81 -0.08 10.40
CA HIS A 13 8.29 -0.97 11.47
C HIS A 13 7.16 -1.33 12.44
N PHE A 14 6.45 -0.33 12.95
CA PHE A 14 5.34 -0.54 13.88
C PHE A 14 4.20 -1.37 13.28
N LEU A 15 3.86 -1.11 12.01
CA LEU A 15 2.84 -1.88 11.29
C LEU A 15 3.29 -3.33 11.04
N GLY A 16 4.59 -3.56 10.84
CA GLY A 16 5.18 -4.90 10.72
C GLY A 16 5.08 -5.68 12.03
N GLU A 17 5.44 -5.05 13.14
CA GLU A 17 5.33 -5.63 14.49
C GLU A 17 3.88 -5.97 14.86
N LEU A 18 2.91 -5.12 14.49
CA LEU A 18 1.48 -5.38 14.69
C LEU A 18 0.91 -6.40 13.70
N GLY A 19 1.46 -6.47 12.48
CA GLY A 19 1.02 -7.37 11.42
C GLY A 19 1.42 -8.84 11.61
N GLY A 20 2.43 -9.10 12.44
CA GLY A 20 3.00 -10.43 12.70
C GLY A 20 2.14 -11.37 13.55
N THR A 21 1.04 -10.91 14.16
CA THR A 21 0.23 -11.73 15.10
C THR A 21 -1.23 -11.97 14.70
N GLY A 22 -1.69 -11.44 13.54
CA GLY A 22 -2.89 -11.95 12.87
C GLY A 22 -4.02 -10.94 12.61
N GLY A 23 -3.91 -10.12 11.55
CA GLY A 23 -5.14 -9.45 11.08
C GLY A 23 -5.10 -8.52 9.87
N CYS A 24 -4.00 -7.82 9.55
CA CYS A 24 -4.13 -6.68 8.60
C CYS A 24 -3.21 -6.70 7.36
N VAL A 25 -2.33 -7.70 7.21
CA VAL A 25 -1.39 -7.79 6.07
C VAL A 25 -1.97 -8.35 4.75
N PRO A 26 -3.01 -9.23 4.70
CA PRO A 26 -3.39 -9.86 3.43
C PRO A 26 -3.92 -8.89 2.37
N THR A 27 -4.41 -7.72 2.77
CA THR A 27 -5.07 -6.76 1.88
C THR A 27 -4.10 -5.73 1.30
N MET A 28 -3.07 -5.30 2.04
CA MET A 28 -2.03 -4.40 1.51
C MET A 28 -1.12 -5.12 0.51
N THR A 29 -0.67 -6.35 0.83
CA THR A 29 0.18 -7.15 -0.07
C THR A 29 -0.56 -7.55 -1.36
N ARG A 30 -1.89 -7.72 -1.31
CA ARG A 30 -2.70 -8.02 -2.50
C ARG A 30 -3.12 -6.78 -3.30
N MET A 31 -2.85 -5.57 -2.80
CA MET A 31 -3.05 -4.30 -3.51
C MET A 31 -1.86 -3.90 -4.39
N SER A 32 -0.67 -4.47 -4.15
CA SER A 32 0.51 -4.32 -5.00
C SER A 32 0.53 -5.34 -6.15
N THR A 33 -0.55 -5.46 -6.92
CA THR A 33 -0.54 -6.27 -8.15
C THR A 33 0.04 -5.52 -9.35
N ALA A 34 1.08 -4.73 -9.13
CA ALA A 34 1.91 -4.19 -10.21
C ALA A 34 3.39 -4.41 -9.84
N ALA A 35 4.09 -5.08 -10.76
CA ALA A 35 5.55 -5.31 -10.79
C ALA A 35 6.14 -6.27 -9.73
N ASP A 36 5.95 -7.57 -9.97
CA ASP A 36 7.01 -8.59 -10.07
C ASP A 36 8.22 -8.62 -9.11
N ARG A 37 8.09 -8.09 -7.88
CA ARG A 37 9.06 -8.32 -6.79
C ARG A 37 8.31 -8.62 -5.50
N THR A 38 8.03 -9.90 -5.30
CA THR A 38 7.52 -10.42 -4.03
C THR A 38 8.64 -10.30 -3.00
N PHE A 39 8.64 -9.24 -2.20
CA PHE A 39 9.47 -9.24 -0.98
C PHE A 39 9.00 -10.41 -0.12
N SER A 40 9.92 -11.28 0.30
CA SER A 40 9.63 -12.50 1.07
C SER A 40 8.99 -12.20 2.43
N GLY A 41 9.16 -10.98 2.95
CA GLY A 41 8.49 -10.48 4.14
C GLY A 41 8.46 -8.95 4.22
N MET A 42 7.72 -8.46 5.22
CA MET A 42 7.68 -7.03 5.56
C MET A 42 9.03 -6.55 6.12
N ASP A 43 9.77 -7.45 6.77
CA ASP A 43 11.11 -7.19 7.32
C ASP A 43 12.14 -6.91 6.23
N ASP A 44 12.18 -7.73 5.17
CA ASP A 44 13.09 -7.51 4.04
C ASP A 44 12.83 -6.17 3.34
N ARG A 45 11.54 -5.81 3.19
CA ARG A 45 11.15 -4.51 2.63
C ARG A 45 11.56 -3.36 3.56
N LEU A 46 11.42 -3.55 4.88
CA LEU A 46 11.81 -2.54 5.86
C LEU A 46 13.32 -2.32 5.88
N GLU A 47 14.12 -3.38 5.81
CA GLU A 47 15.57 -3.29 5.70
C GLU A 47 15.99 -2.52 4.44
N HIS A 48 15.34 -2.83 3.30
CA HIS A 48 15.57 -2.13 2.05
C HIS A 48 15.25 -0.63 2.15
N TYR A 49 14.15 -0.28 2.81
CA TYR A 49 13.75 1.12 3.01
C TYR A 49 14.66 1.85 4.00
N ARG A 50 15.16 1.16 5.03
CA ARG A 50 16.17 1.72 5.95
C ARG A 50 17.47 2.04 5.21
N ALA A 51 17.92 1.16 4.33
CA ALA A 51 19.11 1.41 3.51
C ALA A 51 18.91 2.64 2.59
N LEU A 52 17.78 2.70 1.87
CA LEU A 52 17.42 3.84 1.03
C LEU A 52 17.40 5.17 1.78
N VAL A 53 16.70 5.23 2.91
CA VAL A 53 16.63 6.44 3.74
C VAL A 53 18.02 6.78 4.30
N GLY A 54 18.84 5.77 4.63
CA GLY A 54 20.22 5.94 5.06
C GLY A 54 21.12 6.63 4.03
N SER A 55 20.85 6.46 2.73
CA SER A 55 21.58 7.09 1.62
C SER A 55 21.02 8.46 1.20
N MET A 56 19.92 8.93 1.76
CA MET A 56 19.39 10.28 1.49
C MET A 56 20.08 11.34 2.33
N THR A 57 20.10 12.60 1.88
CA THR A 57 20.55 13.72 2.72
C THR A 57 19.50 14.09 3.78
N PRO A 58 19.87 14.75 4.90
CA PRO A 58 18.90 15.16 5.91
C PRO A 58 17.76 16.04 5.37
N GLU A 59 18.07 16.91 4.42
CA GLU A 59 17.09 17.78 3.76
C GLU A 59 16.09 16.94 2.95
N GLU A 60 16.59 16.00 2.15
CA GLU A 60 15.79 15.10 1.35
C GLU A 60 14.87 14.20 2.20
N ARG A 61 15.35 13.76 3.36
CA ARG A 61 14.55 12.98 4.32
C ARG A 61 13.41 13.80 4.90
N ALA A 62 13.70 15.03 5.34
CA ALA A 62 12.75 15.94 5.98
C ALA A 62 11.74 16.57 5.00
N THR A 63 12.05 16.55 3.70
CA THR A 63 11.21 17.15 2.66
C THR A 63 10.93 16.19 1.49
N PRO A 64 10.03 15.21 1.70
CA PRO A 64 9.64 14.25 0.65
C PRO A 64 9.17 14.89 -0.66
N ASN A 65 8.61 16.10 -0.61
CA ASN A 65 8.13 16.80 -1.79
C ASN A 65 9.25 17.09 -2.81
N LEU A 66 10.52 17.14 -2.40
CA LEU A 66 11.66 17.30 -3.32
C LEU A 66 11.83 16.12 -4.29
N TRP A 67 11.28 14.96 -3.96
CA TRP A 67 11.34 13.74 -4.76
C TRP A 67 10.17 13.58 -5.73
N PHE A 68 9.14 14.42 -5.58
CA PHE A 68 7.97 14.47 -6.45
C PHE A 68 7.94 15.73 -7.32
N ALA A 69 9.02 16.50 -7.28
CA ALA A 69 9.14 17.71 -8.07
C ALA A 69 9.30 17.33 -9.55
N THR A 70 8.63 18.07 -10.44
CA THR A 70 8.60 17.78 -11.89
C THR A 70 9.84 18.27 -12.62
N ASP A 71 10.74 18.97 -11.93
CA ASP A 71 12.04 19.33 -12.44
C ASP A 71 12.97 18.11 -12.43
N GLY A 72 13.88 18.02 -13.40
CA GLY A 72 14.81 16.89 -13.53
C GLY A 72 15.77 16.67 -12.35
N THR A 73 15.65 17.46 -11.27
CA THR A 73 16.44 17.30 -10.05
C THR A 73 16.01 16.07 -9.25
N ALA A 74 14.75 15.64 -9.33
CA ALA A 74 14.29 14.42 -8.67
C ALA A 74 15.02 13.17 -9.20
N GLU A 75 15.14 13.04 -10.52
CA GLU A 75 15.84 11.93 -11.17
C GLU A 75 17.34 11.88 -10.81
N VAL A 76 17.99 13.04 -10.71
CA VAL A 76 19.39 13.13 -10.26
C VAL A 76 19.55 12.63 -8.81
N ARG A 77 18.62 12.98 -7.91
CA ARG A 77 18.64 12.48 -6.52
C ARG A 77 18.41 10.98 -6.48
N MET A 78 17.48 10.46 -7.29
CA MET A 78 17.18 9.03 -7.38
C MET A 78 18.36 8.23 -7.86
N ASN A 79 19.03 8.66 -8.93
CA ASN A 79 20.24 8.01 -9.44
C ASN A 79 21.38 7.98 -8.40
N ARG A 80 21.56 9.07 -7.65
CA ARG A 80 22.57 9.13 -6.58
C ARG A 80 22.24 8.14 -5.45
N VAL A 81 21.00 8.19 -4.95
CA VAL A 81 20.58 7.34 -3.83
C VAL A 81 20.53 5.86 -4.21
N SER A 82 20.12 5.51 -5.43
CA SER A 82 20.17 4.13 -5.90
C SER A 82 21.60 3.60 -5.94
N ALA A 83 22.56 4.41 -6.39
CA ALA A 83 23.97 4.03 -6.42
C ALA A 83 24.56 3.89 -5.02
N GLU A 84 24.25 4.81 -4.10
CA GLU A 84 24.74 4.78 -2.72
C GLU A 84 24.13 3.64 -1.89
N ALA A 85 22.86 3.31 -2.11
CA ALA A 85 22.19 2.21 -1.41
C ALA A 85 22.44 0.83 -2.06
N ALA A 86 23.14 0.78 -3.19
CA ALA A 86 23.34 -0.43 -4.02
C ALA A 86 22.02 -1.12 -4.43
N VAL A 87 21.01 -0.31 -4.79
CA VAL A 87 19.68 -0.76 -5.22
C VAL A 87 19.37 -0.26 -6.63
N ASN A 88 18.31 -0.77 -7.26
CA ASN A 88 17.93 -0.29 -8.58
C ASN A 88 17.12 1.01 -8.49
N HIS A 89 17.13 1.81 -9.55
CA HIS A 89 16.28 3.00 -9.69
C HIS A 89 14.79 2.67 -9.45
N ALA A 90 14.33 1.53 -9.96
CA ALA A 90 12.97 1.03 -9.75
C ALA A 90 12.63 0.80 -8.26
N ASP A 91 13.61 0.45 -7.43
CA ASP A 91 13.39 0.22 -6.00
C ASP A 91 13.18 1.55 -5.26
N VAL A 92 13.85 2.63 -5.71
CA VAL A 92 13.61 4.00 -5.25
C VAL A 92 12.22 4.49 -5.66
N GLU A 93 11.82 4.25 -6.92
CA GLU A 93 10.46 4.58 -7.40
C GLU A 93 9.38 3.89 -6.57
N GLN A 94 9.56 2.60 -6.29
CA GLN A 94 8.60 1.84 -5.49
C GLN A 94 8.51 2.40 -4.06
N PHE A 95 9.63 2.74 -3.44
CA PHE A 95 9.63 3.39 -2.12
C PHE A 95 8.82 4.70 -2.12
N LEU A 96 9.01 5.56 -3.12
CA LEU A 96 8.29 6.83 -3.24
C LEU A 96 6.78 6.62 -3.46
N LEU A 97 6.40 5.59 -4.23
CA LEU A 97 5.01 5.21 -4.43
C LEU A 97 4.37 4.74 -3.12
N ASP A 98 5.03 3.84 -2.40
CA ASP A 98 4.56 3.31 -1.12
C ASP A 98 4.39 4.43 -0.08
N PHE A 99 5.36 5.34 0.00
CA PHE A 99 5.28 6.54 0.82
C PHE A 99 4.04 7.37 0.51
N ARG A 100 3.79 7.63 -0.78
CA ARG A 100 2.62 8.41 -1.22
C ARG A 100 1.31 7.72 -0.82
N VAL A 101 1.19 6.42 -1.05
CA VAL A 101 0.00 5.64 -0.69
C VAL A 101 -0.26 5.71 0.81
N MET A 102 0.76 5.49 1.64
CA MET A 102 0.61 5.56 3.09
C MET A 102 0.28 6.96 3.58
N ARG A 103 0.91 8.00 3.02
CA ARG A 103 0.59 9.39 3.33
C ARG A 103 -0.87 9.72 3.00
N GLU A 104 -1.39 9.24 1.87
CA GLU A 104 -2.79 9.43 1.49
C GLU A 104 -3.74 8.66 2.42
N MET A 105 -3.39 7.43 2.80
CA MET A 105 -4.17 6.65 3.76
C MET A 105 -4.22 7.32 5.13
N LEU A 106 -3.08 7.76 5.65
CA LEU A 106 -3.01 8.47 6.94
C LEU A 106 -3.70 9.83 6.89
N GLY A 107 -3.62 10.53 5.76
CA GLY A 107 -4.40 11.75 5.55
C GLY A 107 -5.91 11.49 5.66
N LYS A 108 -6.40 10.38 5.09
CA LYS A 108 -7.81 9.98 5.20
C LYS A 108 -8.17 9.55 6.61
N LEU A 109 -7.32 8.76 7.28
CA LEU A 109 -7.51 8.36 8.67
C LEU A 109 -7.59 9.58 9.61
N ALA A 110 -6.64 10.51 9.48
CA ALA A 110 -6.62 11.76 10.23
C ALA A 110 -7.84 12.66 9.95
N SER A 111 -8.46 12.53 8.78
CA SER A 111 -9.72 13.22 8.46
C SER A 111 -10.97 12.58 9.10
N GLY A 112 -10.80 11.59 9.98
CA GLY A 112 -11.88 10.97 10.76
C GLY A 112 -12.48 9.71 10.13
N TRP A 113 -11.84 9.17 9.09
CA TRP A 113 -12.25 7.89 8.50
C TRP A 113 -11.79 6.77 9.42
N SER A 114 -12.62 5.76 9.66
CA SER A 114 -12.16 4.53 10.34
C SER A 114 -11.37 3.65 9.37
N MET A 115 -10.47 2.81 9.90
CA MET A 115 -9.74 1.82 9.09
C MET A 115 -10.68 0.86 8.36
N ASP A 116 -11.82 0.52 8.96
CA ASP A 116 -12.85 -0.33 8.34
C ASP A 116 -13.48 0.36 7.13
N GLU A 117 -13.78 1.66 7.24
CA GLU A 117 -14.37 2.44 6.18
C GLU A 117 -13.40 2.63 5.00
N LEU A 118 -12.12 2.85 5.30
CA LEU A 118 -11.06 2.94 4.30
C LEU A 118 -10.87 1.62 3.55
N THR A 119 -10.76 0.51 4.28
CA THR A 119 -10.61 -0.85 3.73
C THR A 119 -11.79 -1.21 2.85
N ARG A 120 -13.02 -0.94 3.32
CA ARG A 120 -14.26 -1.18 2.58
C ARG A 120 -14.29 -0.40 1.27
N LYS A 121 -13.95 0.88 1.29
CA LYS A 121 -13.97 1.72 0.08
C LYS A 121 -12.91 1.32 -0.94
N MET A 122 -11.71 0.92 -0.48
CA MET A 122 -10.67 0.39 -1.36
C MET A 122 -11.08 -0.95 -1.99
N MET A 123 -11.66 -1.87 -1.23
CA MET A 123 -12.20 -3.12 -1.77
C MET A 123 -13.32 -2.87 -2.78
N LEU A 124 -14.21 -1.92 -2.53
CA LEU A 124 -15.28 -1.56 -3.46
C LEU A 124 -14.73 -0.96 -4.76
N ALA A 125 -13.81 -0.01 -4.68
CA ALA A 125 -13.18 0.58 -5.87
C ALA A 125 -12.44 -0.46 -6.71
N ARG A 126 -11.76 -1.42 -6.05
CA ARG A 126 -11.12 -2.55 -6.73
C ARG A 126 -12.14 -3.49 -7.37
N ALA A 127 -13.20 -3.85 -6.66
CA ALA A 127 -14.26 -4.70 -7.20
C ALA A 127 -14.95 -4.05 -8.41
N GLU A 128 -15.11 -2.72 -8.39
CA GLU A 128 -15.62 -1.94 -9.52
C GLU A 128 -14.66 -1.94 -10.70
N ASP A 129 -13.36 -1.78 -10.47
CA ASP A 129 -12.35 -1.83 -11.54
C ASP A 129 -12.19 -3.24 -12.11
N GLU A 130 -12.18 -4.27 -11.26
CA GLU A 130 -12.21 -5.68 -11.67
C GLU A 130 -13.49 -5.98 -12.47
N PHE A 131 -14.65 -5.46 -12.05
CA PHE A 131 -15.89 -5.61 -12.82
C PHE A 131 -15.82 -4.87 -14.16
N ARG A 132 -15.25 -3.67 -14.20
CA ARG A 132 -15.14 -2.84 -15.42
C ARG A 132 -14.17 -3.45 -16.42
N THR A 133 -13.03 -3.97 -15.97
CA THR A 133 -11.97 -4.51 -16.82
C THR A 133 -12.14 -5.99 -17.13
N ALA A 134 -12.94 -6.75 -16.36
CA ALA A 134 -13.16 -8.16 -16.61
C ALA A 134 -13.99 -8.41 -17.90
N PRO A 135 -13.61 -9.43 -18.70
CA PRO A 135 -14.44 -9.95 -19.78
C PRO A 135 -15.84 -10.33 -19.27
N ARG A 136 -16.87 -10.25 -20.12
CA ARG A 136 -18.29 -10.53 -19.77
C ARG A 136 -18.50 -11.84 -18.97
N ALA A 137 -17.69 -12.88 -19.23
CA ALA A 137 -17.72 -14.14 -18.48
C ALA A 137 -17.21 -13.99 -17.03
N GLY A 138 -16.17 -13.19 -16.80
CA GLY A 138 -15.64 -12.88 -15.46
C GLY A 138 -16.64 -12.09 -14.62
N ARG A 139 -17.34 -11.12 -15.23
CA ARG A 139 -18.41 -10.34 -14.57
C ARG A 139 -19.54 -11.23 -14.04
N ARG A 140 -19.93 -12.27 -14.78
CA ARG A 140 -20.94 -13.25 -14.35
C ARG A 140 -20.46 -14.10 -13.17
N LYS A 141 -19.18 -14.49 -13.15
CA LYS A 141 -18.58 -15.26 -12.04
C LYS A 141 -18.49 -14.43 -10.76
N LEU A 142 -18.02 -13.18 -10.86
CA LEU A 142 -17.94 -12.26 -9.71
C LEU A 142 -19.34 -11.97 -9.13
N LYS A 143 -20.35 -11.72 -9.97
CA LYS A 143 -21.75 -11.53 -9.55
C LYS A 143 -22.36 -12.79 -8.89
N LYS A 144 -21.89 -13.99 -9.25
CA LYS A 144 -22.32 -15.25 -8.61
C LYS A 144 -21.63 -15.47 -7.27
N ALA A 145 -20.35 -15.09 -7.16
CA ALA A 145 -19.57 -15.17 -5.92
C ALA A 145 -20.08 -14.20 -4.84
N THR A 146 -20.33 -12.93 -5.19
CA THR A 146 -20.82 -11.91 -4.24
C THR A 146 -22.27 -12.12 -3.79
N ARG A 147 -23.05 -12.93 -4.53
CA ARG A 147 -24.43 -13.29 -4.18
C ARG A 147 -24.50 -14.42 -3.13
N GLY A 148 -23.42 -15.19 -2.93
CA GLY A 148 -23.38 -16.28 -1.95
C GLY A 148 -23.19 -15.81 -0.50
N GLU A 149 -22.57 -14.66 -0.29
CA GLU A 149 -22.18 -14.19 1.06
C GLU A 149 -23.32 -13.47 1.81
N LYS A 150 -24.34 -12.96 1.10
CA LYS A 150 -25.54 -12.36 1.72
C LYS A 150 -26.64 -13.36 2.11
N GLY A 151 -26.37 -14.68 2.02
CA GLY A 151 -27.36 -15.74 2.21
C GLY A 151 -27.12 -16.70 3.38
N SER A 152 -26.17 -16.42 4.27
CA SER A 152 -25.89 -17.25 5.46
C SER A 152 -26.27 -16.50 6.74
N GLY A 153 -27.56 -16.25 6.92
CA GLY A 153 -28.06 -15.55 8.10
C GLY A 153 -29.59 -15.55 8.14
N ASN A 154 -30.20 -16.73 8.23
CA ASN A 154 -31.16 -17.11 9.28
C ASN A 154 -31.80 -18.46 8.88
N LYS A 155 -31.50 -19.50 9.65
CA LYS A 155 -32.20 -20.79 9.58
C LYS A 155 -33.15 -20.83 10.77
N GLU A 156 -34.38 -20.38 10.57
CA GLU A 156 -35.49 -20.65 11.49
C GLU A 156 -36.79 -20.40 10.73
N TRP A 157 -37.85 -21.12 11.11
CA TRP A 157 -39.17 -21.25 10.44
C TRP A 157 -39.30 -22.42 9.45
N MET A 158 -38.90 -23.62 9.90
CA MET A 158 -39.82 -24.76 9.81
C MET A 158 -40.35 -25.03 11.22
N GLU A 159 -41.60 -25.49 11.29
CA GLU A 159 -42.40 -25.86 12.48
C GLU A 159 -43.29 -24.75 13.07
N LEU A 160 -44.50 -24.62 12.53
CA LEU A 160 -45.73 -25.24 13.05
C LEU A 160 -46.89 -25.05 12.06
#